data_AF-A0A937Q0V4-F1
#
_entry.id   AF-A0A937Q0V4-F1
#
_cell.length_a   1.000
_cell.length_b   1.000
_cell.length_c   1.000
_cell.angle_alpha   90.00
_cell.angle_beta   90.00
_cell.angle_gamma   90.00
#
_symmetry.space_group_name_H-M   'P 1'
#
loop_
_entity.id
_entity.type
_entity.pdbx_description
1 polymer ?
#
loop_
_entity_poly.entity_id
_entity_poly.type
_entity_poly.pdbx_seq_one_letter_code
_entity_poly.pdbx_strand_id
1 'polypeptide(L)'
;MVKACQKKVEKVKEGMKRWASEGRSPSEVGEIMRDEFSPLMQGGSFRQAEKVLDRVLDMLKKEAPVQKPKDLKKYIRQTEETQYLILPIREVGHLYGGQTQGFEKAIERTVEKIGKVEDFKKRNWGFHLIIPAWRFDPQHSVNKDADITRAVRGAFDLALRHNVAVHFTIETHEWGNRPDLWNYSEKVKSGYDPKNKANVEWIDFDGTPHPHRYRDWGTAERMAPVICYNSPRVLREVSRLVNEVVAPPLRKGLEKLKKEGKEHLLSGITVGAEPSLPNYENIDKINPKIAKLMDKDKSPKARLGYNALANKGYSKDKPPEDFATALAQINKEYISYWSRKLFEAGIPTEKMYTHIAAGAGVIGSEMVEFTNAPIGIAFNDYSRPGWTTYPVGPLRNDFEALYKELERHGNPYWASTEASPTMGPSGGKHTLTTKDYLARHFDYGATVIVFNTGATSKELSKSLTEGVWGQHAINAYRTFLNPGK
;
A
#
# COMPACT_ATOMS: atom_id res chain seq x y z
N MET A 1 32.33 16.85 -29.38
CA MET A 1 31.09 17.38 -28.78
C MET A 1 30.16 16.28 -28.27
N VAL A 2 29.90 15.19 -29.02
CA VAL A 2 29.09 14.05 -28.54
C VAL A 2 29.58 13.47 -27.19
N LYS A 3 30.90 13.25 -27.03
CA LYS A 3 31.50 12.80 -25.76
C LYS A 3 31.29 13.77 -24.58
N ALA A 4 31.20 15.07 -24.85
CA ALA A 4 30.96 16.08 -23.82
C ALA A 4 29.50 16.05 -23.34
N CYS A 5 28.56 15.91 -24.27
CA CYS A 5 27.15 15.68 -23.95
C CYS A 5 26.94 14.39 -23.16
N GLN A 6 27.57 13.27 -23.56
CA GLN A 6 27.48 11.99 -22.84
C GLN A 6 27.96 12.12 -21.37
N LYS A 7 29.11 12.76 -21.14
CA LYS A 7 29.63 12.97 -19.78
C LYS A 7 28.70 13.85 -18.93
N LYS A 8 28.06 14.85 -19.52
CA LYS A 8 27.10 15.72 -18.84
C LYS A 8 25.77 15.01 -18.58
N VAL A 9 25.30 14.15 -19.49
CA VAL A 9 24.10 13.30 -19.28
C VAL A 9 24.28 12.41 -18.05
N GLU A 10 25.45 11.80 -17.86
CA GLU A 10 25.71 10.99 -16.66
C GLU A 10 25.65 11.84 -15.38
N LYS A 11 26.23 13.05 -15.39
CA LYS A 11 26.10 13.99 -14.27
C LYS A 11 24.67 14.45 -14.02
N VAL A 12 23.86 14.60 -15.08
CA VAL A 12 22.43 14.91 -14.96
C VAL A 12 21.70 13.75 -14.29
N LYS A 13 21.96 12.49 -14.70
CA LYS A 13 21.39 11.30 -14.07
C LYS A 13 21.81 11.19 -12.60
N GLU A 14 23.06 11.45 -12.27
CA GLU A 14 23.55 11.49 -10.88
C GLU A 14 22.86 12.58 -10.06
N GLY A 15 22.72 13.79 -10.61
CA GLY A 15 22.02 14.88 -9.94
C GLY A 15 20.52 14.61 -9.76
N MET A 16 19.85 14.01 -10.74
CA MET A 16 18.46 13.57 -10.63
C MET A 16 18.29 12.50 -9.56
N LYS A 17 19.20 11.52 -9.48
CA LYS A 17 19.23 10.51 -8.41
C LYS A 17 19.39 11.15 -7.04
N ARG A 18 20.32 12.11 -6.91
CA ARG A 18 20.51 12.87 -5.68
C ARG A 18 19.23 13.63 -5.30
N TRP A 19 18.62 14.37 -6.22
CA TRP A 19 17.34 15.05 -5.99
C TRP A 19 16.20 14.12 -5.57
N ALA A 20 16.05 12.97 -6.24
CA ALA A 20 15.05 11.97 -5.88
C ALA A 20 15.29 11.44 -4.45
N SER A 21 16.56 11.18 -4.07
CA SER A 21 16.92 10.79 -2.71
C SER A 21 16.68 11.89 -1.66
N GLU A 22 16.76 13.15 -2.07
CA GLU A 22 16.40 14.33 -1.28
C GLU A 22 14.88 14.57 -1.23
N GLY A 23 14.06 13.73 -1.89
CA GLY A 23 12.60 13.85 -1.94
C GLY A 23 12.09 14.91 -2.93
N ARG A 24 12.94 15.39 -3.83
CA ARG A 24 12.58 16.30 -4.91
C ARG A 24 12.13 15.50 -6.12
N SER A 25 11.05 15.94 -6.78
CA SER A 25 10.64 15.34 -8.05
C SER A 25 11.63 15.70 -9.14
N PRO A 26 12.17 14.72 -9.89
CA PRO A 26 12.99 15.00 -11.07
C PRO A 26 12.15 15.25 -12.34
N SER A 27 10.81 15.33 -12.24
CA SER A 27 9.88 15.45 -13.38
C SER A 27 10.21 16.63 -14.30
N GLU A 28 10.46 17.82 -13.74
CA GLU A 28 10.83 19.02 -14.50
C GLU A 28 12.15 18.83 -15.27
N VAL A 29 13.12 18.12 -14.67
CA VAL A 29 14.37 17.77 -15.36
C VAL A 29 14.10 16.72 -16.44
N GLY A 30 13.24 15.74 -16.17
CA GLY A 30 12.81 14.72 -17.13
C GLY A 30 12.10 15.32 -18.34
N GLU A 31 11.23 16.31 -18.13
CA GLU A 31 10.54 17.07 -19.18
C GLU A 31 11.54 17.82 -20.06
N ILE A 32 12.47 18.59 -19.48
CA ILE A 32 13.50 19.29 -20.25
C ILE A 32 14.39 18.31 -21.05
N MET A 33 14.74 17.17 -20.45
CA MET A 33 15.57 16.16 -21.11
C MET A 33 14.86 15.48 -22.30
N ARG A 34 13.55 15.29 -22.19
CA ARG A 34 12.72 14.68 -23.24
C ARG A 34 12.34 15.69 -24.32
N ASP A 35 11.89 16.87 -23.93
CA ASP A 35 11.20 17.81 -24.82
C ASP A 35 12.17 18.79 -25.50
N GLU A 36 13.35 19.04 -24.90
CA GLU A 36 14.35 19.95 -25.44
C GLU A 36 15.67 19.24 -25.80
N PHE A 37 16.23 18.44 -24.89
CA PHE A 37 17.55 17.81 -25.12
C PHE A 37 17.50 16.70 -26.19
N SER A 38 16.52 15.80 -26.13
CA SER A 38 16.45 14.64 -27.03
C SER A 38 16.27 15.04 -28.51
N PRO A 39 15.39 15.99 -28.88
CA PRO A 39 15.29 16.46 -30.27
C PRO A 39 16.58 17.10 -30.78
N LEU A 40 17.29 17.86 -29.95
CA LEU A 40 18.56 18.50 -30.33
C LEU A 40 19.68 17.48 -30.55
N MET A 41 19.70 16.38 -29.78
CA MET A 41 20.63 15.28 -29.98
C MET A 41 20.34 14.49 -31.26
N GLN A 42 19.07 14.26 -31.56
CA GLN A 42 18.65 13.58 -32.80
C GLN A 42 18.92 14.44 -34.05
N GLY A 43 18.71 15.75 -33.95
CA GLY A 43 18.99 16.71 -35.03
C GLY A 43 20.46 17.14 -35.17
N GLY A 44 21.41 16.49 -34.47
CA GLY A 44 22.84 16.79 -34.57
C GLY A 44 23.26 18.16 -34.02
N SER A 45 22.38 18.86 -33.30
CA SER A 45 22.60 20.21 -32.77
C SER A 45 23.33 20.19 -31.42
N PHE A 46 24.51 19.56 -31.39
CA PHE A 46 25.22 19.21 -30.15
C PHE A 46 25.60 20.42 -29.27
N ARG A 47 25.88 21.60 -29.85
CA ARG A 47 26.16 22.81 -29.06
C ARG A 47 24.94 23.32 -28.31
N GLN A 48 23.75 23.18 -28.88
CA GLN A 48 22.50 23.57 -28.22
C GLN A 48 22.09 22.52 -27.18
N ALA A 49 22.24 21.23 -27.52
CA ALA A 49 22.04 20.14 -26.57
C ALA A 49 22.94 20.27 -25.33
N GLU A 50 24.21 20.66 -25.51
CA GLU A 50 25.13 20.91 -24.41
C GLU A 50 24.69 22.08 -23.51
N LYS A 51 24.13 23.15 -24.08
CA LYS A 51 23.56 24.28 -23.30
C LYS A 51 22.34 23.85 -22.48
N VAL A 52 21.49 22.97 -23.02
CA VAL A 52 20.37 22.39 -22.26
C VAL A 52 20.91 21.58 -21.08
N LEU A 53 21.95 20.76 -21.29
CA LEU A 53 22.58 20.01 -20.20
C LEU A 53 23.21 20.92 -19.14
N ASP A 54 23.86 22.02 -19.53
CA ASP A 54 24.42 22.98 -18.56
C ASP A 54 23.32 23.65 -17.73
N ARG A 55 22.20 24.04 -18.35
CA ARG A 55 21.04 24.57 -17.64
C ARG A 55 20.47 23.55 -16.65
N VAL A 56 20.32 22.29 -17.08
CA VAL A 56 19.86 21.20 -16.22
C VAL A 56 20.83 20.95 -15.07
N LEU A 57 22.14 20.93 -15.32
CA LEU A 57 23.14 20.75 -14.26
C LEU A 57 23.13 21.90 -13.26
N ASP A 58 22.93 23.14 -13.70
CA ASP A 58 22.79 24.30 -12.82
C ASP A 58 21.49 24.27 -12.02
N MET A 59 20.39 23.77 -12.59
CA MET A 59 19.19 23.45 -11.82
C MET A 59 19.53 22.47 -10.71
N LEU A 60 20.17 21.35 -11.06
CA LEU A 60 20.53 20.27 -10.13
C LEU A 60 21.48 20.73 -9.01
N LYS A 61 22.38 21.69 -9.26
CA LYS A 61 23.31 22.26 -8.26
C LYS A 61 22.63 23.08 -7.15
N LYS A 62 21.42 23.61 -7.39
CA LYS A 62 20.71 24.39 -6.36
C LYS A 62 20.42 23.47 -5.16
N GLU A 63 20.87 23.87 -3.98
CA GLU A 63 20.46 23.26 -2.71
C GLU A 63 18.94 23.11 -2.69
N ALA A 64 18.43 22.07 -2.01
CA ALA A 64 16.99 21.93 -1.86
C ALA A 64 16.43 23.25 -1.33
N PRO A 65 15.64 24.01 -2.12
CA PRO A 65 14.92 25.11 -1.53
C PRO A 65 14.11 24.48 -0.41
N VAL A 66 14.15 25.04 0.80
CA VAL A 66 13.14 24.77 1.81
C VAL A 66 11.82 25.00 1.07
N GLN A 67 11.14 23.92 0.68
CA GLN A 67 9.87 24.05 0.00
C GLN A 67 8.98 24.74 1.02
N LYS A 68 8.74 26.04 0.80
CA LYS A 68 7.72 26.75 1.55
C LYS A 68 6.46 25.89 1.43
N PRO A 69 5.75 25.61 2.53
CA PRO A 69 4.52 24.86 2.48
C PRO A 69 3.66 25.43 1.36
N LYS A 70 3.30 24.60 0.38
CA LYS A 70 2.37 25.02 -0.67
C LYS A 70 1.06 25.42 0.01
N ASP A 71 0.38 26.41 -0.53
CA ASP A 71 -0.96 26.71 -0.06
C ASP A 71 -1.90 25.60 -0.54
N LEU A 72 -2.17 24.66 0.35
CA LEU A 72 -3.06 23.52 0.10
C LEU A 72 -4.50 23.82 0.55
N LYS A 73 -4.81 25.03 1.02
CA LYS A 73 -6.15 25.39 1.53
C LYS A 73 -7.27 25.11 0.52
N LYS A 74 -6.99 25.21 -0.78
CA LYS A 74 -7.95 24.89 -1.85
C LYS A 74 -8.45 23.43 -1.82
N TYR A 75 -7.71 22.52 -1.19
CA TYR A 75 -8.10 21.11 -1.04
C TYR A 75 -8.74 20.78 0.31
N ILE A 76 -8.87 21.74 1.23
CA ILE A 76 -9.52 21.53 2.53
C ILE A 76 -10.98 21.14 2.32
N ARG A 77 -11.46 20.17 3.11
CA ARG A 77 -12.84 19.68 3.06
C ARG A 77 -13.38 19.46 4.45
N GLN A 78 -14.66 19.81 4.61
CA GLN A 78 -15.45 19.38 5.75
C GLN A 78 -16.05 18.01 5.45
N THR A 79 -16.30 17.24 6.52
CA THR A 79 -16.98 15.95 6.43
C THR A 79 -18.01 15.85 7.53
N GLU A 80 -19.18 15.31 7.19
CA GLU A 80 -20.21 14.92 8.15
C GLU A 80 -20.06 13.45 8.57
N GLU A 81 -19.14 12.71 7.95
CA GLU A 81 -18.84 11.35 8.36
C GLU A 81 -18.01 11.31 9.64
N THR A 82 -18.25 10.28 10.43
CA THR A 82 -17.41 9.95 11.57
C THR A 82 -15.96 9.78 11.13
N GLN A 83 -15.05 10.42 11.84
CA GLN A 83 -13.61 10.28 11.64
C GLN A 83 -13.01 9.30 12.65
N TYR A 84 -12.22 8.35 12.18
CA TYR A 84 -11.74 7.22 12.97
C TYR A 84 -10.21 7.21 13.10
N LEU A 85 -9.72 7.16 14.35
CA LEU A 85 -8.35 6.76 14.68
C LEU A 85 -8.31 5.26 14.96
N ILE A 86 -7.70 4.48 14.08
CA ILE A 86 -7.58 3.04 14.27
C ILE A 86 -6.16 2.71 14.73
N LEU A 87 -6.05 2.29 15.98
CA LEU A 87 -4.78 2.06 16.67
C LEU A 87 -4.45 0.55 16.71
N PRO A 88 -3.19 0.17 16.52
CA PRO A 88 -2.78 -1.23 16.54
C PRO A 88 -2.75 -1.74 17.98
N ILE A 89 -3.55 -2.76 18.27
CA ILE A 89 -3.53 -3.49 19.54
C ILE A 89 -3.05 -4.92 19.26
N ARG A 90 -1.85 -5.25 19.72
CA ARG A 90 -1.18 -6.52 19.38
C ARG A 90 -2.01 -7.75 19.77
N GLU A 91 -2.70 -7.68 20.89
CA GLU A 91 -3.52 -8.75 21.46
C GLU A 91 -4.74 -9.10 20.60
N VAL A 92 -5.12 -8.26 19.62
CA VAL A 92 -6.24 -8.54 18.69
C VAL A 92 -6.04 -9.87 17.94
N GLY A 93 -4.79 -10.25 17.66
CA GLY A 93 -4.46 -11.52 17.01
C GLY A 93 -4.85 -12.75 17.83
N HIS A 94 -4.99 -12.62 19.16
CA HIS A 94 -5.42 -13.73 20.02
C HIS A 94 -6.87 -14.15 19.78
N LEU A 95 -7.67 -13.28 19.14
CA LEU A 95 -9.04 -13.60 18.73
C LEU A 95 -9.10 -14.80 17.77
N TYR A 96 -8.06 -15.03 16.96
CA TYR A 96 -7.98 -16.20 16.08
C TYR A 96 -8.02 -17.51 16.85
N GLY A 97 -7.39 -17.55 18.04
CA GLY A 97 -7.41 -18.69 18.97
C GLY A 97 -8.60 -18.68 19.93
N GLY A 98 -9.50 -17.70 19.84
CA GLY A 98 -10.67 -17.57 20.72
C GLY A 98 -10.40 -16.92 22.08
N GLN A 99 -9.21 -16.35 22.29
CA GLN A 99 -8.86 -15.70 23.56
C GLN A 99 -9.22 -14.21 23.51
N THR A 100 -10.16 -13.78 24.36
CA THR A 100 -10.64 -12.40 24.40
C THR A 100 -10.09 -11.59 25.58
N GLN A 101 -9.82 -12.22 26.72
CA GLN A 101 -9.51 -11.52 27.98
C GLN A 101 -8.28 -10.60 27.89
N GLY A 102 -7.20 -11.08 27.27
CA GLY A 102 -5.98 -10.26 27.12
C GLY A 102 -6.21 -9.03 26.24
N PHE A 103 -7.03 -9.19 25.20
CA PHE A 103 -7.37 -8.12 24.27
C PHE A 103 -8.36 -7.12 24.88
N GLU A 104 -9.35 -7.59 25.64
CA GLU A 104 -10.27 -6.75 26.41
C GLU A 104 -9.52 -5.81 27.37
N LYS A 105 -8.58 -6.35 28.16
CA LYS A 105 -7.70 -5.53 29.01
C LYS A 105 -6.86 -4.52 28.21
N ALA A 106 -6.49 -4.84 26.97
CA ALA A 106 -5.72 -3.93 26.13
C ALA A 106 -6.58 -2.76 25.60
N ILE A 107 -7.87 -3.00 25.34
CA ILE A 107 -8.85 -1.94 25.03
C ILE A 107 -8.97 -1.00 26.23
N GLU A 108 -9.17 -1.53 27.44
CA GLU A 108 -9.28 -0.74 28.67
C GLU A 108 -8.05 0.15 28.90
N ARG A 109 -6.84 -0.43 28.83
CA ARG A 109 -5.58 0.32 28.91
C ARG A 109 -5.45 1.41 27.84
N THR A 110 -6.02 1.18 26.66
CA THR A 110 -5.99 2.17 25.58
C THR A 110 -6.91 3.34 25.90
N VAL A 111 -8.13 3.08 26.40
CA VAL A 111 -9.07 4.12 26.89
C VAL A 111 -8.41 4.96 27.98
N GLU A 112 -7.74 4.34 28.95
CA GLU A 112 -7.02 5.05 30.02
C GLU A 112 -5.94 5.99 29.46
N LYS A 113 -5.26 5.58 28.39
CA LYS A 113 -4.22 6.38 27.75
C LYS A 113 -4.77 7.54 26.94
N ILE A 114 -5.73 7.31 26.04
CA ILE A 114 -6.19 8.33 25.07
C ILE A 114 -7.45 9.09 25.52
N GLY A 115 -8.05 8.70 26.63
CA GLY A 115 -9.27 9.29 27.15
C GLY A 115 -10.54 8.65 26.59
N LYS A 116 -11.68 8.98 27.23
CA LYS A 116 -13.01 8.60 26.73
C LYS A 116 -13.40 9.51 25.57
N VAL A 117 -14.21 8.98 24.67
CA VAL A 117 -14.80 9.73 23.56
C VAL A 117 -16.15 10.29 23.99
N GLU A 118 -16.42 11.55 23.66
CA GLU A 118 -17.71 12.20 23.97
C GLU A 118 -18.76 11.98 22.88
N ASP A 119 -18.39 12.16 21.61
CA ASP A 119 -19.28 11.99 20.47
C ASP A 119 -18.72 10.98 19.46
N PHE A 120 -19.02 9.70 19.70
CA PHE A 120 -18.60 8.57 18.88
C PHE A 120 -19.11 8.63 17.43
N LYS A 121 -20.09 9.48 17.12
CA LYS A 121 -20.62 9.66 15.76
C LYS A 121 -19.88 10.74 14.98
N LYS A 122 -19.14 11.63 15.65
CA LYS A 122 -18.25 12.60 14.99
C LYS A 122 -16.81 12.12 14.94
N ARG A 123 -16.26 11.69 16.08
CA ARG A 123 -14.88 11.24 16.18
C ARG A 123 -14.82 10.02 17.07
N ASN A 124 -14.16 8.97 16.60
CA ASN A 124 -14.02 7.74 17.36
C ASN A 124 -12.60 7.20 17.23
N TRP A 125 -12.25 6.31 18.14
CA TRP A 125 -11.08 5.48 18.00
C TRP A 125 -11.49 4.01 17.95
N GLY A 126 -10.60 3.17 17.44
CA GLY A 126 -10.82 1.75 17.36
C GLY A 126 -9.54 0.96 17.20
N PHE A 127 -9.72 -0.32 16.91
CA PHE A 127 -8.64 -1.25 16.60
C PHE A 127 -8.88 -1.89 15.23
N HIS A 128 -7.82 -2.43 14.62
CA HIS A 128 -7.95 -3.23 13.41
C HIS A 128 -7.68 -4.70 13.66
N LEU A 129 -8.43 -5.56 12.96
CA LEU A 129 -8.12 -6.98 12.81
C LEU A 129 -7.67 -7.23 11.36
N ILE A 130 -6.42 -7.65 11.18
CA ILE A 130 -5.93 -8.12 9.88
C ILE A 130 -6.47 -9.54 9.67
N ILE A 131 -7.17 -9.76 8.55
CA ILE A 131 -7.70 -11.04 8.03
C ILE A 131 -6.74 -11.53 6.94
N PRO A 132 -5.84 -12.48 7.23
CA PRO A 132 -4.95 -13.05 6.24
C PRO A 132 -5.68 -14.17 5.50
N ALA A 133 -6.44 -13.77 4.47
CA ALA A 133 -7.48 -14.60 3.85
C ALA A 133 -6.94 -15.94 3.31
N TRP A 134 -5.77 -15.92 2.67
CA TRP A 134 -5.12 -17.14 2.18
C TRP A 134 -4.54 -17.99 3.32
N ARG A 135 -3.79 -17.37 4.22
CA ARG A 135 -3.03 -18.06 5.27
C ARG A 135 -3.92 -18.76 6.30
N PHE A 136 -5.07 -18.16 6.62
CA PHE A 136 -6.06 -18.69 7.58
C PHE A 136 -7.32 -19.23 6.89
N ASP A 137 -7.24 -19.54 5.60
CA ASP A 137 -8.26 -20.34 4.92
C ASP A 137 -8.42 -21.70 5.64
N PRO A 138 -9.59 -22.06 6.17
CA PRO A 138 -9.78 -23.30 6.91
C PRO A 138 -9.39 -24.56 6.12
N GLN A 139 -9.49 -24.53 4.78
CA GLN A 139 -9.12 -25.67 3.93
C GLN A 139 -7.61 -25.87 3.82
N HIS A 140 -6.82 -24.79 4.01
CA HIS A 140 -5.38 -24.78 3.73
C HIS A 140 -4.54 -24.20 4.87
N SER A 141 -5.14 -23.85 6.00
CA SER A 141 -4.43 -23.22 7.12
C SER A 141 -3.42 -24.19 7.74
N VAL A 142 -2.20 -23.69 7.91
CA VAL A 142 -1.13 -24.36 8.66
C VAL A 142 -1.35 -24.25 10.17
N ASN A 143 -2.09 -23.24 10.63
CA ASN A 143 -2.48 -23.10 12.03
C ASN A 143 -3.94 -23.58 12.17
N LYS A 144 -4.13 -24.79 12.70
CA LYS A 144 -5.47 -25.40 12.87
C LYS A 144 -6.31 -24.71 13.93
N ASP A 145 -5.69 -23.95 14.82
CA ASP A 145 -6.38 -23.18 15.84
C ASP A 145 -6.78 -21.78 15.35
N ALA A 146 -6.31 -21.33 14.18
CA ALA A 146 -6.70 -20.04 13.63
C ALA A 146 -8.07 -20.11 12.94
N ASP A 147 -9.02 -19.29 13.39
CA ASP A 147 -10.38 -19.22 12.84
C ASP A 147 -10.81 -17.77 12.58
N ILE A 148 -10.97 -17.43 11.29
CA ILE A 148 -11.42 -16.12 10.82
C ILE A 148 -12.83 -15.79 11.32
N THR A 149 -13.76 -16.75 11.29
CA THR A 149 -15.15 -16.51 11.71
C THR A 149 -15.22 -16.17 13.19
N ARG A 150 -14.49 -16.94 14.02
CA ARG A 150 -14.37 -16.66 15.45
C ARG A 150 -13.73 -15.31 15.73
N ALA A 151 -12.64 -14.98 15.03
CA ALA A 151 -11.92 -13.73 15.24
C ALA A 151 -12.77 -12.51 14.89
N VAL A 152 -13.41 -12.53 13.72
CA VAL A 152 -14.29 -11.44 13.26
C VAL A 152 -15.48 -11.26 14.19
N ARG A 153 -16.13 -12.34 14.62
CA ARG A 153 -17.22 -12.26 15.61
C ARG A 153 -16.74 -11.64 16.92
N GLY A 154 -15.61 -12.11 17.45
CA GLY A 154 -15.04 -11.58 18.69
C GLY A 154 -14.69 -10.09 18.61
N ALA A 155 -14.20 -9.64 17.45
CA ALA A 155 -13.91 -8.24 17.19
C ALA A 155 -15.18 -7.36 17.24
N PHE A 156 -16.26 -7.78 16.56
CA PHE A 156 -17.55 -7.06 16.65
C PHE A 156 -18.13 -7.08 18.06
N ASP A 157 -18.04 -8.20 18.77
CA ASP A 157 -18.56 -8.33 20.15
C ASP A 157 -17.83 -7.39 21.10
N LEU A 158 -16.51 -7.29 21.01
CA LEU A 158 -15.71 -6.37 21.81
C LEU A 158 -15.96 -4.91 21.44
N ALA A 159 -16.06 -4.59 20.15
CA ALA A 159 -16.42 -3.26 19.68
C ALA A 159 -17.75 -2.79 20.30
N LEU A 160 -18.77 -3.65 20.28
CA LEU A 160 -20.08 -3.39 20.87
C LEU A 160 -20.03 -3.21 22.39
N ARG A 161 -19.32 -4.09 23.10
CA ARG A 161 -19.22 -4.07 24.58
C ARG A 161 -18.49 -2.84 25.10
N HIS A 162 -17.43 -2.41 24.42
CA HIS A 162 -16.60 -1.28 24.86
C HIS A 162 -16.92 0.04 24.15
N ASN A 163 -17.85 0.03 23.20
CA ASN A 163 -18.23 1.18 22.39
C ASN A 163 -17.03 1.82 21.66
N VAL A 164 -16.16 0.97 21.11
CA VAL A 164 -14.98 1.35 20.32
C VAL A 164 -15.15 0.87 18.89
N ALA A 165 -14.58 1.58 17.93
CA ALA A 165 -14.69 1.17 16.54
C ALA A 165 -13.85 -0.10 16.25
N VAL A 166 -14.26 -0.83 15.22
CA VAL A 166 -13.50 -1.92 14.61
C VAL A 166 -13.21 -1.58 13.14
N HIS A 167 -12.01 -1.94 12.71
CA HIS A 167 -11.59 -1.93 11.31
C HIS A 167 -11.14 -3.35 10.93
N PHE A 168 -11.31 -3.73 9.67
CA PHE A 168 -10.75 -4.98 9.16
C PHE A 168 -9.78 -4.70 8.02
N THR A 169 -8.68 -5.45 7.94
CA THR A 169 -7.75 -5.37 6.81
C THR A 169 -7.65 -6.75 6.17
N ILE A 170 -8.12 -6.90 4.93
CA ILE A 170 -8.04 -8.16 4.19
C ILE A 170 -6.69 -8.21 3.48
N GLU A 171 -5.78 -9.04 3.98
CA GLU A 171 -4.48 -9.30 3.36
C GLU A 171 -4.65 -10.31 2.21
N THR A 172 -4.11 -9.98 1.03
CA THR A 172 -4.40 -10.69 -0.23
C THR A 172 -3.19 -11.34 -0.90
N HIS A 173 -1.99 -11.29 -0.30
CA HIS A 173 -0.75 -11.74 -0.93
C HIS A 173 -0.02 -12.86 -0.18
N GLU A 174 -0.31 -13.13 1.09
CA GLU A 174 0.33 -14.19 1.87
C GLU A 174 -0.28 -15.57 1.58
N TRP A 175 -0.01 -16.10 0.38
CA TRP A 175 -0.51 -17.39 -0.11
C TRP A 175 0.50 -18.56 -0.02
N GLY A 176 1.52 -18.45 0.82
CA GLY A 176 2.57 -19.47 0.94
C GLY A 176 2.07 -20.85 1.37
N ASN A 177 0.89 -20.94 1.99
CA ASN A 177 0.22 -22.19 2.35
C ASN A 177 -0.60 -22.81 1.20
N ARG A 178 -0.54 -22.25 -0.01
CA ARG A 178 -1.25 -22.73 -1.21
C ARG A 178 -0.31 -23.32 -2.27
N PRO A 179 0.57 -24.28 -1.94
CA PRO A 179 1.47 -24.85 -2.93
C PRO A 179 0.70 -25.56 -4.05
N ASP A 180 -0.57 -25.95 -3.83
CA ASP A 180 -1.47 -26.46 -4.85
C ASP A 180 -1.75 -25.47 -6.00
N LEU A 181 -1.47 -24.17 -5.80
CA LEU A 181 -1.62 -23.13 -6.81
C LEU A 181 -0.28 -22.68 -7.40
N TRP A 182 0.82 -22.71 -6.66
CA TRP A 182 2.08 -22.09 -7.10
C TRP A 182 3.27 -23.04 -7.19
N ASN A 183 3.23 -24.26 -6.64
CA ASN A 183 4.35 -25.19 -6.76
C ASN A 183 4.37 -25.81 -8.16
N TYR A 184 5.21 -25.28 -9.05
CA TYR A 184 5.39 -25.76 -10.41
C TYR A 184 6.71 -26.50 -10.66
N SER A 185 7.63 -26.53 -9.69
CA SER A 185 9.02 -26.98 -9.88
C SER A 185 9.48 -28.01 -8.85
N GLU A 186 8.90 -28.04 -7.64
CA GLU A 186 9.37 -28.89 -6.55
C GLU A 186 8.61 -30.23 -6.52
N LYS A 187 9.01 -31.17 -7.40
CA LYS A 187 8.34 -32.48 -7.62
C LYS A 187 8.02 -33.30 -6.37
N VAL A 188 8.87 -33.19 -5.34
CA VAL A 188 8.75 -33.97 -4.10
C VAL A 188 7.92 -33.26 -3.02
N LYS A 189 7.57 -31.99 -3.21
CA LYS A 189 6.77 -31.22 -2.25
C LYS A 189 5.28 -31.29 -2.61
N SER A 190 4.44 -31.10 -1.59
CA SER A 190 3.00 -31.07 -1.76
C SER A 190 2.56 -30.01 -2.78
N GLY A 191 1.44 -30.27 -3.45
CA GLY A 191 0.86 -29.34 -4.42
C GLY A 191 1.62 -29.20 -5.74
N TYR A 192 2.69 -29.98 -5.98
CA TYR A 192 3.40 -29.94 -7.25
C TYR A 192 2.47 -30.26 -8.43
N ASP A 193 2.36 -29.31 -9.34
CA ASP A 193 1.75 -29.49 -10.66
C ASP A 193 2.47 -28.55 -11.63
N PRO A 194 3.10 -29.03 -12.72
CA PRO A 194 3.74 -28.15 -13.70
C PRO A 194 2.76 -27.13 -14.33
N LYS A 195 1.45 -27.34 -14.27
CA LYS A 195 0.42 -26.37 -14.70
C LYS A 195 0.30 -25.17 -13.77
N ASN A 196 0.83 -25.24 -12.55
CA ASN A 196 0.83 -24.11 -11.61
C ASN A 196 1.63 -22.91 -12.12
N LYS A 197 2.48 -23.08 -13.16
CA LYS A 197 3.11 -21.96 -13.87
C LYS A 197 2.10 -20.92 -14.36
N ALA A 198 0.87 -21.33 -14.69
CA ALA A 198 -0.18 -20.42 -15.14
C ALA A 198 -0.71 -19.49 -14.02
N ASN A 199 -0.42 -19.77 -12.75
CA ASN A 199 -0.94 -19.02 -11.60
C ASN A 199 0.07 -18.05 -10.99
N VAL A 200 1.32 -18.06 -11.47
CA VAL A 200 2.42 -17.23 -10.95
C VAL A 200 2.93 -16.31 -12.04
N GLU A 201 3.56 -15.21 -11.68
CA GLU A 201 4.11 -14.29 -12.67
C GLU A 201 5.32 -14.82 -13.42
N TRP A 202 5.45 -14.36 -14.66
CA TRP A 202 6.54 -14.72 -15.58
C TRP A 202 7.49 -13.55 -15.80
N ILE A 203 8.69 -13.88 -16.27
CA ILE A 203 9.73 -12.91 -16.65
C ILE A 203 9.85 -12.67 -18.15
N ASP A 204 9.09 -13.42 -18.96
CA ASP A 204 9.05 -13.31 -20.42
C ASP A 204 7.71 -13.83 -20.97
N PHE A 205 7.47 -13.61 -22.27
CA PHE A 205 6.32 -14.15 -22.98
C PHE A 205 6.45 -15.64 -23.35
N ASP A 206 7.61 -16.26 -23.11
CA ASP A 206 7.86 -17.69 -23.37
C ASP A 206 7.37 -18.59 -22.21
N GLY A 207 6.88 -17.99 -21.13
CA GLY A 207 6.29 -18.72 -20.02
C GLY A 207 7.25 -19.04 -18.88
N THR A 208 8.38 -18.33 -18.78
CA THR A 208 9.37 -18.57 -17.72
C THR A 208 8.89 -18.00 -16.39
N PRO A 209 8.57 -18.85 -15.38
CA PRO A 209 8.04 -18.35 -14.12
C PRO A 209 9.13 -17.81 -13.20
N HIS A 210 8.82 -16.74 -12.47
CA HIS A 210 9.70 -16.22 -11.43
C HIS A 210 9.52 -16.99 -10.11
N PRO A 211 10.60 -17.45 -9.44
CA PRO A 211 10.49 -18.40 -8.34
C PRO A 211 9.98 -17.81 -7.02
N HIS A 212 10.14 -16.50 -6.80
CA HIS A 212 9.86 -15.89 -5.50
C HIS A 212 9.28 -14.48 -5.64
N ARG A 213 8.58 -14.02 -4.61
CA ARG A 213 8.42 -12.59 -4.34
C ARG A 213 9.47 -12.17 -3.32
N TYR A 214 9.99 -10.95 -3.47
CA TYR A 214 10.88 -10.32 -2.50
C TYR A 214 10.25 -9.06 -1.92
N ARG A 215 10.34 -8.89 -0.60
CA ARG A 215 9.91 -7.68 0.12
C ARG A 215 10.98 -7.23 1.11
N ASP A 216 10.96 -5.97 1.49
CA ASP A 216 11.82 -5.43 2.54
C ASP A 216 11.09 -4.32 3.29
N TRP A 217 10.68 -4.65 4.52
CA TRP A 217 10.12 -3.68 5.48
C TRP A 217 11.08 -3.52 6.66
N GLY A 218 12.36 -3.35 6.36
CA GLY A 218 13.47 -3.25 7.30
C GLY A 218 14.48 -4.41 7.19
N THR A 219 13.98 -5.62 6.92
CA THR A 219 14.75 -6.82 6.60
C THR A 219 14.23 -7.43 5.31
N ALA A 220 15.13 -7.74 4.37
CA ALA A 220 14.76 -8.38 3.12
C ALA A 220 14.33 -9.84 3.35
N GLU A 221 13.18 -10.20 2.79
CA GLU A 221 12.56 -11.51 2.94
C GLU A 221 12.18 -12.10 1.58
N ARG A 222 12.27 -13.43 1.51
CA ARG A 222 11.80 -14.24 0.39
C ARG A 222 10.42 -14.80 0.71
N MET A 223 9.50 -14.71 -0.24
CA MET A 223 8.13 -15.20 -0.16
C MET A 223 7.81 -16.17 -1.30
N ALA A 224 6.61 -16.76 -1.26
CA ALA A 224 6.05 -17.51 -2.40
C ALA A 224 6.05 -16.64 -3.69
N PRO A 225 6.04 -17.24 -4.89
CA PRO A 225 5.99 -16.51 -6.15
C PRO A 225 4.90 -15.42 -6.18
N VAL A 226 5.13 -14.36 -6.96
CA VAL A 226 4.10 -13.35 -7.22
C VAL A 226 2.92 -14.03 -7.93
N ILE A 227 1.71 -13.79 -7.43
CA ILE A 227 0.46 -14.29 -7.99
C ILE A 227 0.27 -13.68 -9.39
N CYS A 228 -0.06 -14.48 -10.40
CA CYS A 228 -0.62 -13.97 -11.65
C CYS A 228 -2.04 -13.49 -11.38
N TYR A 229 -2.21 -12.18 -11.27
CA TYR A 229 -3.41 -11.58 -10.69
C TYR A 229 -4.70 -11.85 -11.49
N ASN A 230 -4.58 -12.07 -12.80
CA ASN A 230 -5.71 -12.39 -13.66
C ASN A 230 -5.77 -13.89 -14.05
N SER A 231 -5.02 -14.76 -13.37
CA SER A 231 -5.14 -16.21 -13.57
C SER A 231 -6.57 -16.67 -13.24
N PRO A 232 -7.25 -17.41 -14.14
CA PRO A 232 -8.59 -17.91 -13.88
C PRO A 232 -8.69 -18.78 -12.63
N ARG A 233 -7.66 -19.57 -12.31
CA ARG A 233 -7.68 -20.44 -11.11
C ARG A 233 -7.53 -19.60 -9.84
N VAL A 234 -6.66 -18.59 -9.86
CA VAL A 234 -6.50 -17.65 -8.75
C VAL A 234 -7.80 -16.88 -8.51
N LEU A 235 -8.40 -16.30 -9.55
CA LEU A 235 -9.63 -15.51 -9.42
C LEU A 235 -10.83 -16.34 -8.93
N ARG A 236 -10.90 -17.64 -9.28
CA ARG A 236 -11.88 -18.57 -8.70
C ARG A 236 -11.65 -18.77 -7.21
N GLU A 237 -10.42 -18.99 -6.79
CA GLU A 237 -10.08 -19.15 -5.36
C GLU A 237 -10.32 -17.87 -4.57
N VAL A 238 -10.00 -16.69 -5.11
CA VAL A 238 -10.37 -15.40 -4.50
C VAL A 238 -11.89 -15.30 -4.32
N SER A 239 -12.67 -15.64 -5.35
CA SER A 239 -14.13 -15.64 -5.26
C SER A 239 -14.62 -16.59 -4.16
N ARG A 240 -14.04 -17.79 -4.05
CA ARG A 240 -14.38 -18.76 -3.02
C ARG A 240 -14.04 -18.23 -1.62
N LEU A 241 -12.82 -17.73 -1.41
CA LEU A 241 -12.38 -17.15 -0.14
C LEU A 241 -13.31 -16.03 0.33
N VAL A 242 -13.68 -15.13 -0.57
CA VAL A 242 -14.61 -14.05 -0.22
C VAL A 242 -15.96 -14.61 0.20
N ASN A 243 -16.57 -15.46 -0.62
CA ASN A 243 -17.95 -15.92 -0.41
C ASN A 243 -18.09 -16.91 0.76
N GLU A 244 -17.10 -17.77 0.98
CA GLU A 244 -17.19 -18.85 1.97
C GLU A 244 -16.49 -18.52 3.29
N VAL A 245 -15.44 -17.70 3.27
CA VAL A 245 -14.55 -17.52 4.42
C VAL A 245 -14.64 -16.10 5.00
N VAL A 246 -14.52 -15.06 4.17
CA VAL A 246 -14.33 -13.69 4.65
C VAL A 246 -15.65 -12.93 4.82
N ALA A 247 -16.51 -12.90 3.80
CA ALA A 247 -17.73 -12.10 3.81
C ALA A 247 -18.80 -12.61 4.80
N PRO A 248 -19.02 -13.94 4.99
CA PRO A 248 -20.06 -14.42 5.89
C PRO A 248 -19.97 -13.90 7.34
N PRO A 249 -18.83 -13.96 8.04
CA PRO A 249 -18.74 -13.42 9.39
C PRO A 249 -18.80 -11.89 9.43
N LEU A 250 -18.28 -11.20 8.40
CA LEU A 250 -18.38 -9.74 8.29
C LEU A 250 -19.85 -9.30 8.21
N ARG A 251 -20.63 -9.90 7.31
CA ARG A 251 -22.06 -9.63 7.17
C ARG A 251 -22.84 -9.82 8.46
N LYS A 252 -22.61 -10.94 9.16
CA LYS A 252 -23.28 -11.19 10.45
C LYS A 252 -22.95 -10.10 11.47
N GLY A 253 -21.71 -9.61 11.47
CA GLY A 253 -21.31 -8.47 12.28
C GLY A 253 -22.01 -7.17 11.89
N LEU A 254 -22.10 -6.87 10.59
CA LEU A 254 -22.83 -5.70 10.07
C LEU A 254 -24.31 -5.72 10.46
N GLU A 255 -24.98 -6.86 10.26
CA GLU A 255 -26.38 -7.07 10.64
C GLU A 255 -26.58 -6.88 12.14
N LYS A 256 -25.63 -7.36 12.96
CA LYS A 256 -25.64 -7.16 14.41
C LYS A 256 -25.49 -5.68 14.78
N LEU A 257 -24.53 -4.97 14.19
CA LEU A 257 -24.36 -3.52 14.43
C LEU A 257 -25.63 -2.75 14.06
N LYS A 258 -26.24 -3.08 12.91
CA LYS A 258 -27.50 -2.46 12.46
C LYS A 258 -28.65 -2.69 13.44
N LYS A 259 -28.81 -3.92 13.92
CA LYS A 259 -29.84 -4.25 14.92
C LYS A 259 -29.71 -3.44 16.21
N GLU A 260 -28.47 -3.13 16.61
CA GLU A 260 -28.16 -2.36 17.82
C GLU A 260 -28.13 -0.83 17.56
N GLY A 261 -28.34 -0.36 16.32
CA GLY A 261 -28.20 1.06 15.95
C GLY A 261 -26.78 1.59 16.12
N LYS A 262 -25.77 0.72 15.97
CA LYS A 262 -24.36 0.97 16.22
C LYS A 262 -23.48 0.75 14.97
N GLU A 263 -24.01 1.01 13.78
CA GLU A 263 -23.28 0.91 12.51
C GLU A 263 -22.02 1.79 12.47
N HIS A 264 -22.01 2.90 13.21
CA HIS A 264 -20.84 3.78 13.41
C HIS A 264 -19.68 3.10 14.15
N LEU A 265 -19.83 1.89 14.70
CA LEU A 265 -18.71 1.14 15.24
C LEU A 265 -17.90 0.43 14.15
N LEU A 266 -18.39 0.33 12.91
CA LEU A 266 -17.55 -0.07 11.79
C LEU A 266 -16.92 1.16 11.14
N SER A 267 -15.60 1.30 11.34
CA SER A 267 -14.81 2.31 10.64
C SER A 267 -14.62 1.99 9.15
N GLY A 268 -14.47 0.71 8.82
CA GLY A 268 -14.37 0.23 7.45
C GLY A 268 -13.57 -1.07 7.31
N ILE A 269 -13.30 -1.41 6.06
CA ILE A 269 -12.56 -2.59 5.63
C ILE A 269 -11.52 -2.14 4.59
N THR A 270 -10.25 -2.27 4.94
CA THR A 270 -9.15 -2.19 3.97
C THR A 270 -9.12 -3.45 3.14
N VAL A 271 -9.12 -3.31 1.81
CA VAL A 271 -9.10 -4.41 0.85
C VAL A 271 -7.74 -4.41 0.14
N GLY A 272 -7.01 -5.51 0.28
CA GLY A 272 -5.71 -5.71 -0.37
C GLY A 272 -4.50 -5.43 0.51
N ALA A 273 -3.33 -5.64 -0.08
CA ALA A 273 -2.03 -5.40 0.55
C ALA A 273 -1.01 -4.89 -0.48
N GLU A 274 -1.24 -3.69 -1.01
CA GLU A 274 -0.36 -3.00 -1.96
C GLU A 274 0.01 -3.86 -3.19
N PRO A 275 -0.94 -4.15 -4.10
CA PRO A 275 -0.67 -4.95 -5.29
C PRO A 275 0.47 -4.34 -6.10
N SER A 276 1.39 -5.19 -6.51
CA SER A 276 2.57 -4.80 -7.28
C SER A 276 3.01 -5.93 -8.19
N LEU A 277 3.50 -5.53 -9.37
CA LEU A 277 4.19 -6.39 -10.34
C LEU A 277 5.64 -5.90 -10.42
N PRO A 278 6.52 -6.38 -9.53
CA PRO A 278 7.88 -5.86 -9.40
C PRO A 278 8.68 -5.88 -10.70
N ASN A 279 9.42 -4.81 -10.98
CA ASN A 279 10.54 -4.84 -11.91
C ASN A 279 11.88 -5.00 -11.18
N TYR A 280 12.44 -6.21 -11.17
CA TYR A 280 13.71 -6.47 -10.50
C TYR A 280 14.95 -6.11 -11.34
N GLU A 281 14.83 -5.65 -12.58
CA GLU A 281 15.98 -5.32 -13.45
C GLU A 281 16.93 -4.28 -12.83
N ASN A 282 16.38 -3.34 -12.03
CA ASN A 282 17.13 -2.26 -11.38
C ASN A 282 17.22 -2.43 -9.85
N ILE A 283 16.98 -3.64 -9.34
CA ILE A 283 16.85 -3.87 -7.90
C ILE A 283 18.12 -3.55 -7.10
N ASP A 284 19.30 -3.71 -7.71
CA ASP A 284 20.58 -3.34 -7.09
C ASP A 284 20.63 -1.86 -6.67
N LYS A 285 19.92 -1.01 -7.41
CA LYS A 285 19.82 0.42 -7.11
C LYS A 285 18.64 0.73 -6.19
N ILE A 286 17.49 0.12 -6.44
CA ILE A 286 16.23 0.41 -5.72
C ILE A 286 16.30 -0.15 -4.29
N ASN A 287 16.73 -1.40 -4.14
CA ASN A 287 16.89 -2.06 -2.86
C ASN A 287 18.05 -3.07 -2.88
N PRO A 288 19.27 -2.63 -2.52
CA PRO A 288 20.47 -3.49 -2.48
C PRO A 288 20.33 -4.71 -1.56
N LYS A 289 19.50 -4.65 -0.50
CA LYS A 289 19.30 -5.77 0.41
C LYS A 289 18.52 -6.89 -0.27
N ILE A 290 17.47 -6.55 -1.03
CA ILE A 290 16.75 -7.50 -1.87
C ILE A 290 17.69 -8.06 -2.94
N ALA A 291 18.46 -7.20 -3.62
CA ALA A 291 19.38 -7.64 -4.67
C ALA A 291 20.37 -8.71 -4.16
N LYS A 292 20.98 -8.49 -3.00
CA LYS A 292 21.87 -9.45 -2.34
C LYS A 292 21.18 -10.77 -2.00
N LEU A 293 19.91 -10.71 -1.58
CA LEU A 293 19.12 -11.92 -1.31
C LEU A 293 18.81 -12.69 -2.61
N MET A 294 18.47 -11.99 -3.69
CA MET A 294 18.26 -12.60 -5.01
C MET A 294 19.53 -13.28 -5.53
N ASP A 295 20.70 -12.66 -5.37
CA ASP A 295 21.99 -13.26 -5.74
C ASP A 295 22.25 -14.55 -4.96
N LYS A 296 21.96 -14.55 -3.65
CA LYS A 296 22.05 -15.75 -2.80
C LYS A 296 21.10 -16.86 -3.25
N ASP A 297 19.87 -16.50 -3.60
CA ASP A 297 18.85 -17.43 -4.09
C ASP A 297 19.06 -17.85 -5.55
N LYS A 298 20.03 -17.25 -6.26
CA LYS A 298 20.24 -17.40 -7.71
C LYS A 298 18.96 -17.09 -8.52
N SER A 299 18.18 -16.12 -8.05
CA SER A 299 16.94 -15.72 -8.72
C SER A 299 17.20 -14.66 -9.80
N PRO A 300 16.48 -14.72 -10.93
CA PRO A 300 16.66 -13.76 -12.02
C PRO A 300 16.23 -12.35 -11.58
N LYS A 301 17.07 -11.34 -11.85
CA LYS A 301 16.72 -9.92 -11.68
C LYS A 301 16.00 -9.41 -12.93
N ALA A 302 14.73 -9.78 -13.08
CA ALA A 302 13.93 -9.51 -14.27
C ALA A 302 12.58 -8.86 -13.94
N ARG A 303 11.96 -8.27 -14.96
CA ARG A 303 10.62 -7.68 -14.87
C ARG A 303 9.54 -8.76 -14.77
N LEU A 304 8.57 -8.58 -13.88
CA LEU A 304 7.38 -9.42 -13.77
C LEU A 304 6.19 -8.84 -14.54
N GLY A 305 5.12 -9.62 -14.65
CA GLY A 305 3.86 -9.21 -15.25
C GLY A 305 3.55 -9.84 -16.61
N TYR A 306 4.49 -10.62 -17.16
CA TYR A 306 4.32 -11.19 -18.50
C TYR A 306 3.21 -12.24 -18.58
N ASN A 307 2.93 -12.99 -17.50
CA ASN A 307 1.81 -13.94 -17.49
C ASN A 307 0.49 -13.16 -17.54
N ALA A 308 0.35 -12.14 -16.70
CA ALA A 308 -0.86 -11.33 -16.70
C ALA A 308 -1.08 -10.57 -18.01
N LEU A 309 0.00 -10.08 -18.63
CA LEU A 309 -0.05 -9.48 -19.97
C LEU A 309 -0.44 -10.51 -21.05
N ALA A 310 0.11 -11.73 -21.00
CA ALA A 310 -0.26 -12.80 -21.92
C ALA A 310 -1.75 -13.15 -21.82
N ASN A 311 -2.31 -13.21 -20.61
CA ASN A 311 -3.75 -13.40 -20.39
C ASN A 311 -4.62 -12.24 -20.93
N LYS A 312 -4.02 -11.06 -21.18
CA LYS A 312 -4.67 -9.92 -21.85
C LYS A 312 -4.48 -9.91 -23.36
N GLY A 313 -3.84 -10.94 -23.93
CA GLY A 313 -3.60 -11.08 -25.36
C GLY A 313 -2.35 -10.35 -25.88
N TYR A 314 -1.47 -9.90 -24.97
CA TYR A 314 -0.14 -9.41 -25.36
C TYR A 314 0.82 -10.58 -25.62
N SER A 315 1.79 -10.34 -26.48
CA SER A 315 2.82 -11.32 -26.82
C SER A 315 4.12 -10.61 -27.21
N LYS A 316 5.16 -11.39 -27.55
CA LYS A 316 6.40 -10.85 -28.10
C LYS A 316 6.18 -10.06 -29.40
N ASP A 317 5.30 -10.55 -30.26
CA ASP A 317 4.97 -9.92 -31.55
C ASP A 317 3.92 -8.81 -31.43
N LYS A 318 3.19 -8.79 -30.31
CA LYS A 318 2.19 -7.77 -29.97
C LYS A 318 2.36 -7.31 -28.52
N PRO A 319 3.47 -6.61 -28.20
CA PRO A 319 3.68 -6.09 -26.86
C PRO A 319 2.72 -4.92 -26.56
N PRO A 320 2.46 -4.59 -25.28
CA PRO A 320 1.77 -3.35 -24.94
C PRO A 320 2.59 -2.14 -25.39
N GLU A 321 1.91 -1.10 -25.86
CA GLU A 321 2.54 0.19 -26.22
C GLU A 321 3.22 0.83 -25.01
N ASP A 322 2.56 0.76 -23.86
CA ASP A 322 3.08 1.19 -22.56
C ASP A 322 2.92 0.06 -21.54
N PHE A 323 4.04 -0.60 -21.22
CA PHE A 323 4.10 -1.64 -20.20
C PHE A 323 3.67 -1.13 -18.82
N ALA A 324 4.07 0.08 -18.42
CA ALA A 324 3.76 0.59 -17.09
C ALA A 324 2.26 0.79 -16.93
N THR A 325 1.62 1.39 -17.93
CA THR A 325 0.15 1.58 -17.95
C THR A 325 -0.59 0.23 -17.99
N ALA A 326 -0.16 -0.72 -18.83
CA ALA A 326 -0.79 -2.03 -18.92
C ALA A 326 -0.69 -2.83 -17.60
N LEU A 327 0.48 -2.78 -16.93
CA LEU A 327 0.70 -3.44 -15.64
C LEU A 327 -0.04 -2.74 -14.49
N ALA A 328 -0.11 -1.41 -14.50
CA ALA A 328 -0.92 -0.64 -13.55
C ALA A 328 -2.39 -1.00 -13.65
N GLN A 329 -2.91 -1.19 -14.87
CA GLN A 329 -4.26 -1.64 -15.09
C GLN A 329 -4.50 -3.06 -14.53
N ILE A 330 -3.54 -3.98 -14.65
CA ILE A 330 -3.63 -5.32 -14.03
C ILE A 330 -3.71 -5.21 -12.49
N ASN A 331 -2.86 -4.39 -11.86
CA ASN A 331 -2.92 -4.14 -10.42
C ASN A 331 -4.28 -3.57 -10.00
N LYS A 332 -4.79 -2.59 -10.75
CA LYS A 332 -6.11 -1.98 -10.53
C LYS A 332 -7.25 -3.00 -10.64
N GLU A 333 -7.22 -3.85 -11.65
CA GLU A 333 -8.26 -4.85 -11.88
C GLU A 333 -8.28 -5.92 -10.79
N TYR A 334 -7.11 -6.32 -10.28
CA TYR A 334 -7.03 -7.30 -9.20
C TYR A 334 -7.65 -6.79 -7.91
N ILE A 335 -7.32 -5.56 -7.50
CA ILE A 335 -7.91 -4.96 -6.30
C ILE A 335 -9.40 -4.69 -6.50
N SER A 336 -9.80 -4.23 -7.68
CA SER A 336 -11.21 -4.04 -8.04
C SER A 336 -11.98 -5.35 -8.02
N TYR A 337 -11.36 -6.48 -8.39
CA TYR A 337 -11.99 -7.79 -8.34
C TYR A 337 -12.27 -8.22 -6.89
N TRP A 338 -11.32 -8.03 -5.96
CA TRP A 338 -11.55 -8.27 -4.53
C TRP A 338 -12.68 -7.39 -3.98
N SER A 339 -12.64 -6.07 -4.25
CA SER A 339 -13.70 -5.14 -3.82
C SER A 339 -15.05 -5.52 -4.41
N ARG A 340 -15.12 -5.86 -5.70
CA ARG A 340 -16.34 -6.33 -6.36
C ARG A 340 -16.89 -7.59 -5.69
N LYS A 341 -16.05 -8.57 -5.39
CA LYS A 341 -16.51 -9.82 -4.74
C LYS A 341 -17.05 -9.58 -3.34
N LEU A 342 -16.46 -8.66 -2.58
CA LEU A 342 -16.98 -8.25 -1.27
C LEU A 342 -18.31 -7.49 -1.41
N PHE A 343 -18.41 -6.59 -2.38
CA PHE A 343 -19.65 -5.88 -2.71
C PHE A 343 -20.78 -6.83 -3.11
N GLU A 344 -20.53 -7.75 -4.06
CA GLU A 344 -21.46 -8.80 -4.47
C GLU A 344 -21.89 -9.68 -3.29
N ALA A 345 -20.99 -9.90 -2.32
CA ALA A 345 -21.26 -10.63 -1.10
C ALA A 345 -21.99 -9.79 -0.02
N GLY A 346 -22.35 -8.53 -0.29
CA GLY A 346 -23.17 -7.68 0.59
C GLY A 346 -22.38 -6.76 1.52
N ILE A 347 -21.09 -6.52 1.26
CA ILE A 347 -20.30 -5.52 2.00
C ILE A 347 -20.53 -4.13 1.37
N PRO A 348 -20.85 -3.08 2.15
CA PRO A 348 -21.11 -1.75 1.60
C PRO A 348 -19.87 -1.07 1.02
N THR A 349 -20.01 -0.46 -0.16
CA THR A 349 -18.94 0.26 -0.88
C THR A 349 -18.35 1.41 -0.07
N GLU A 350 -19.20 2.15 0.64
CA GLU A 350 -18.81 3.29 1.49
C GLU A 350 -17.99 2.88 2.73
N LYS A 351 -17.94 1.58 3.04
CA LYS A 351 -17.16 1.01 4.13
C LYS A 351 -15.93 0.24 3.64
N MET A 352 -15.66 0.21 2.35
CA MET A 352 -14.46 -0.43 1.80
C MET A 352 -13.46 0.61 1.29
N TYR A 353 -12.18 0.37 1.55
CA TYR A 353 -11.07 1.20 1.11
C TYR A 353 -10.02 0.32 0.45
N THR A 354 -9.50 0.68 -0.73
CA THR A 354 -8.36 -0.04 -1.33
C THR A 354 -7.10 0.12 -0.48
N HIS A 355 -6.09 -0.71 -0.70
CA HIS A 355 -4.78 -0.56 -0.07
C HIS A 355 -3.66 -0.39 -1.11
N ILE A 356 -3.29 0.86 -1.41
CA ILE A 356 -2.27 1.21 -2.43
C ILE A 356 -1.10 2.00 -1.82
N ALA A 357 0.14 1.69 -2.22
CA ALA A 357 1.35 2.35 -1.72
C ALA A 357 1.54 3.77 -2.30
N ALA A 358 0.94 4.81 -1.72
CA ALA A 358 1.03 6.17 -2.29
C ALA A 358 2.46 6.74 -2.32
N GLY A 359 3.29 6.42 -1.32
CA GLY A 359 4.70 6.83 -1.29
C GLY A 359 5.54 6.26 -2.44
N ALA A 360 5.05 5.20 -3.10
CA ALA A 360 5.64 4.60 -4.28
C ALA A 360 4.85 4.91 -5.57
N GLY A 361 3.80 5.73 -5.50
CA GLY A 361 2.73 5.83 -6.51
C GLY A 361 2.78 7.05 -7.44
N VAL A 362 3.86 7.84 -7.44
CA VAL A 362 3.98 8.99 -8.36
C VAL A 362 4.57 8.56 -9.70
N ILE A 363 3.78 8.75 -10.77
CA ILE A 363 4.15 8.41 -12.15
C ILE A 363 5.48 9.06 -12.51
N GLY A 364 6.37 8.28 -13.13
CA GLY A 364 7.73 8.69 -13.49
C GLY A 364 8.75 8.61 -12.34
N SER A 365 8.36 8.12 -11.16
CA SER A 365 9.32 7.78 -10.10
C SER A 365 9.85 6.36 -10.24
N GLU A 366 11.09 6.13 -9.78
CA GLU A 366 11.72 4.80 -9.78
C GLU A 366 10.90 3.76 -9.02
N MET A 367 10.16 4.20 -7.99
CA MET A 367 9.29 3.33 -7.21
C MET A 367 8.01 2.93 -7.95
N VAL A 368 7.44 3.81 -8.79
CA VAL A 368 6.33 3.41 -9.69
C VAL A 368 6.83 2.46 -10.76
N GLU A 369 7.99 2.70 -11.34
CA GLU A 369 8.58 1.78 -12.33
C GLU A 369 8.85 0.39 -11.75
N PHE A 370 9.21 0.33 -10.47
CA PHE A 370 9.34 -0.91 -9.72
C PHE A 370 7.98 -1.58 -9.48
N THR A 371 7.01 -0.87 -8.91
CA THR A 371 5.76 -1.47 -8.40
C THR A 371 4.68 -1.64 -9.48
N ASN A 372 4.68 -0.78 -10.48
CA ASN A 372 3.59 -0.53 -11.43
C ASN A 372 2.26 -0.17 -10.72
N ALA A 373 2.32 0.57 -9.61
CA ALA A 373 1.16 0.88 -8.76
C ALA A 373 1.00 2.41 -8.52
N PRO A 374 0.62 3.20 -9.54
CA PRO A 374 0.43 4.63 -9.37
C PRO A 374 -0.78 4.95 -8.46
N ILE A 375 -0.79 6.12 -7.81
CA ILE A 375 -1.84 6.53 -6.83
C ILE A 375 -3.27 6.28 -7.35
N GLY A 376 -3.50 6.56 -8.63
CA GLY A 376 -4.82 6.44 -9.29
C GLY A 376 -5.40 5.02 -9.37
N ILE A 377 -4.62 3.96 -9.12
CA ILE A 377 -5.18 2.58 -9.13
C ILE A 377 -6.08 2.30 -7.91
N ALA A 378 -6.10 3.20 -6.92
CA ALA A 378 -6.98 3.10 -5.75
C ALA A 378 -8.47 3.31 -6.09
N PHE A 379 -8.79 3.96 -7.22
CA PHE A 379 -10.16 4.31 -7.57
C PHE A 379 -10.86 3.18 -8.33
N ASN A 380 -12.01 2.73 -7.83
CA ASN A 380 -12.90 1.79 -8.51
C ASN A 380 -14.35 1.98 -8.04
N ASP A 381 -15.30 1.32 -8.69
CA ASP A 381 -16.73 1.52 -8.43
C ASP A 381 -17.23 0.81 -7.17
N TYR A 382 -16.43 -0.08 -6.59
CA TYR A 382 -16.83 -0.98 -5.51
C TYR A 382 -16.24 -0.60 -4.16
N SER A 383 -15.34 0.38 -4.08
CA SER A 383 -14.75 0.86 -2.84
C SER A 383 -14.32 2.32 -2.94
N ARG A 384 -14.18 2.98 -1.79
CA ARG A 384 -13.47 4.25 -1.69
C ARG A 384 -11.96 4.05 -1.91
N PRO A 385 -11.23 5.09 -2.32
CA PRO A 385 -9.80 4.98 -2.42
C PRO A 385 -9.17 4.95 -1.02
N GLY A 386 -8.13 4.14 -0.88
CA GLY A 386 -7.31 4.07 0.31
C GLY A 386 -5.85 3.83 -0.01
N TRP A 387 -4.98 4.38 0.84
CA TRP A 387 -3.54 4.38 0.62
C TRP A 387 -2.73 4.18 1.90
N THR A 388 -1.53 3.67 1.71
CA THR A 388 -0.43 3.82 2.65
C THR A 388 0.08 5.25 2.63
N THR A 389 0.14 5.94 3.78
CA THR A 389 0.46 7.38 3.85
C THR A 389 1.63 7.71 4.78
N TYR A 390 2.72 6.97 4.65
CA TYR A 390 3.98 7.35 5.29
C TYR A 390 4.56 8.65 4.71
N PRO A 391 5.21 9.52 5.51
CA PRO A 391 5.83 10.76 5.04
C PRO A 391 7.17 10.51 4.32
N VAL A 392 7.13 9.72 3.26
CA VAL A 392 8.27 9.31 2.44
C VAL A 392 8.01 9.61 0.97
N GLY A 393 9.07 9.64 0.17
CA GLY A 393 9.00 9.91 -1.26
C GLY A 393 8.17 11.18 -1.55
N PRO A 394 7.09 11.09 -2.36
CA PRO A 394 6.26 12.24 -2.72
C PRO A 394 5.42 12.78 -1.55
N LEU A 395 5.27 12.04 -0.46
CA LEU A 395 4.50 12.45 0.73
C LEU A 395 5.37 13.07 1.83
N ARG A 396 6.67 13.19 1.61
CA ARG A 396 7.65 13.66 2.60
C ARG A 396 7.36 15.08 3.11
N ASN A 397 6.98 15.99 2.21
CA ASN A 397 6.77 17.40 2.55
C ASN A 397 5.29 17.72 2.75
N ASP A 398 4.43 17.22 1.87
CA ASP A 398 2.99 17.42 1.86
C ASP A 398 2.27 16.27 1.14
N PHE A 399 0.94 16.29 1.12
CA PHE A 399 0.10 15.24 0.52
C PHE A 399 -0.57 15.71 -0.78
N GLU A 400 -0.04 16.75 -1.43
CA GLU A 400 -0.64 17.34 -2.64
C GLU A 400 -0.84 16.30 -3.75
N ALA A 401 0.07 15.34 -3.90
CA ALA A 401 -0.06 14.27 -4.88
C ALA A 401 -1.35 13.46 -4.70
N LEU A 402 -1.74 13.18 -3.45
CA LEU A 402 -3.01 12.52 -3.13
C LEU A 402 -4.19 13.45 -3.39
N TYR A 403 -4.10 14.70 -2.94
CA TYR A 403 -5.22 15.66 -3.07
C TYR A 403 -5.55 15.99 -4.53
N LYS A 404 -4.54 16.11 -5.39
CA LYS A 404 -4.73 16.28 -6.84
C LYS A 404 -5.44 15.10 -7.48
N GLU A 405 -5.06 13.88 -7.08
CA GLU A 405 -5.70 12.70 -7.61
C GLU A 405 -7.14 12.59 -7.10
N LEU A 406 -7.40 12.89 -5.82
CA LEU A 406 -8.77 12.99 -5.30
C LEU A 406 -9.60 14.02 -6.06
N GLU A 407 -9.04 15.20 -6.37
CA GLU A 407 -9.71 16.26 -7.14
C GLU A 407 -10.13 15.79 -8.53
N ARG A 408 -9.25 15.07 -9.24
CA ARG A 408 -9.55 14.48 -10.55
C ARG A 408 -10.68 13.45 -10.52
N HIS A 409 -10.92 12.85 -9.36
CA HIS A 409 -11.91 11.80 -9.16
C HIS A 409 -13.15 12.27 -8.39
N GLY A 410 -13.44 13.57 -8.38
CA GLY A 410 -14.65 14.11 -7.77
C GLY A 410 -14.62 14.13 -6.25
N ASN A 411 -13.43 14.08 -5.65
CA ASN A 411 -13.22 14.32 -4.23
C ASN A 411 -13.93 13.35 -3.27
N PRO A 412 -13.90 12.02 -3.49
CA PRO A 412 -14.53 11.08 -2.57
C PRO A 412 -13.85 11.11 -1.19
N TYR A 413 -14.58 10.66 -0.18
CA TYR A 413 -13.96 10.29 1.10
C TYR A 413 -12.95 9.17 0.89
N TRP A 414 -11.90 9.19 1.70
CA TRP A 414 -10.78 8.26 1.57
C TRP A 414 -10.23 7.83 2.92
N ALA A 415 -9.37 6.82 2.92
CA ALA A 415 -8.71 6.34 4.12
C ALA A 415 -7.18 6.28 3.96
N SER A 416 -6.47 6.59 5.04
CA SER A 416 -5.14 6.03 5.21
C SER A 416 -5.30 4.61 5.76
N THR A 417 -5.04 3.62 4.93
CA THR A 417 -5.23 2.20 5.24
C THR A 417 -4.01 1.56 5.86
N GLU A 418 -2.87 2.26 5.80
CA GLU A 418 -1.65 1.97 6.53
C GLU A 418 -0.90 3.28 6.80
N ALA A 419 -0.70 3.62 8.07
CA ALA A 419 -0.32 4.97 8.47
C ALA A 419 0.76 4.98 9.55
N SER A 420 1.63 5.98 9.50
CA SER A 420 2.44 6.42 10.64
C SER A 420 3.00 7.81 10.33
N PRO A 421 3.11 8.71 11.33
CA PRO A 421 3.74 10.02 11.15
C PRO A 421 5.27 9.93 10.96
N THR A 422 5.84 8.73 10.95
CA THR A 422 7.27 8.44 10.79
C THR A 422 7.48 7.12 10.06
N MET A 423 8.62 7.00 9.36
CA MET A 423 9.16 5.72 8.88
C MET A 423 10.54 5.42 9.49
N GLY A 424 10.86 6.06 10.62
CA GLY A 424 12.12 5.90 11.31
C GLY A 424 13.33 6.10 10.38
N PRO A 425 14.38 5.26 10.50
CA PRO A 425 15.55 5.33 9.62
C PRO A 425 15.19 5.24 8.13
N SER A 426 14.15 4.48 7.77
CA SER A 426 13.67 4.35 6.39
C SER A 426 13.02 5.62 5.85
N GLY A 427 12.53 6.51 6.72
CA GLY A 427 12.00 7.84 6.36
C GLY A 427 13.02 8.98 6.48
N GLY A 428 14.24 8.70 6.93
CA GLY A 428 15.25 9.71 7.22
C GLY A 428 14.87 10.62 8.40
N LYS A 429 15.37 11.87 8.41
CA LYS A 429 15.08 12.85 9.48
C LYS A 429 13.67 13.47 9.42
N HIS A 430 12.84 13.05 8.47
CA HIS A 430 11.53 13.65 8.25
C HIS A 430 10.47 12.90 9.05
N THR A 431 9.99 13.56 10.09
CA THR A 431 8.86 13.12 10.89
C THR A 431 7.86 14.26 10.97
N LEU A 432 6.58 13.93 10.87
CA LEU A 432 5.51 14.89 11.11
C LEU A 432 5.13 14.83 12.58
N THR A 433 4.73 15.95 13.16
CA THR A 433 4.02 15.88 14.42
C THR A 433 2.71 15.12 14.18
N THR A 434 2.26 14.33 15.15
CA THR A 434 1.00 13.58 15.01
C THR A 434 -0.16 14.54 14.74
N LYS A 435 -0.17 15.73 15.35
CA LYS A 435 -1.18 16.77 15.10
C LYS A 435 -1.22 17.19 13.62
N ASP A 436 -0.08 17.54 13.04
CA ASP A 436 -0.01 17.93 11.62
C ASP A 436 -0.36 16.76 10.70
N TYR A 437 0.04 15.55 11.09
CA TYR A 437 -0.30 14.33 10.36
C TYR A 437 -1.81 14.09 10.33
N LEU A 438 -2.50 14.20 11.48
CA LEU A 438 -3.96 14.08 11.54
C LEU A 438 -4.65 15.17 10.69
N ALA A 439 -4.19 16.42 10.77
CA ALA A 439 -4.72 17.53 9.99
C ALA A 439 -4.62 17.27 8.47
N ARG A 440 -3.47 16.78 7.99
CA ARG A 440 -3.26 16.39 6.57
C ARG A 440 -4.18 15.27 6.09
N HIS A 441 -4.82 14.53 6.98
CA HIS A 441 -5.81 13.52 6.60
C HIS A 441 -7.21 14.09 6.74
N PHE A 442 -7.60 14.43 7.97
CA PHE A 442 -8.97 14.73 8.33
C PHE A 442 -9.46 16.07 7.80
N ASP A 443 -8.60 17.08 7.68
CA ASP A 443 -8.98 18.38 7.08
C ASP A 443 -9.08 18.29 5.55
N TYR A 444 -8.69 17.17 4.95
CA TYR A 444 -8.64 16.93 3.51
C TYR A 444 -9.53 15.74 3.09
N GLY A 445 -10.56 15.44 3.88
CA GLY A 445 -11.61 14.49 3.53
C GLY A 445 -11.29 13.02 3.83
N ALA A 446 -10.22 12.72 4.57
CA ALA A 446 -10.06 11.37 5.10
C ALA A 446 -11.12 11.10 6.17
N THR A 447 -11.60 9.86 6.23
CA THR A 447 -12.53 9.41 7.29
C THR A 447 -11.90 8.39 8.22
N VAL A 448 -10.82 7.73 7.80
CA VAL A 448 -10.13 6.71 8.59
C VAL A 448 -8.61 6.88 8.47
N ILE A 449 -7.91 6.69 9.60
CA ILE A 449 -6.47 6.49 9.64
C ILE A 449 -6.18 5.18 10.39
N VAL A 450 -5.58 4.21 9.70
CA VAL A 450 -5.18 2.91 10.25
C VAL A 450 -3.69 2.92 10.54
N PHE A 451 -3.32 3.10 11.80
CA PHE A 451 -1.92 3.14 12.21
C PHE A 451 -1.27 1.77 12.19
N ASN A 452 -0.03 1.71 11.70
CA ASN A 452 0.80 0.51 11.67
C ASN A 452 2.03 0.65 12.58
N THR A 453 2.31 -0.37 13.37
CA THR A 453 3.53 -0.53 14.19
C THR A 453 4.33 -1.78 13.85
N GLY A 454 3.84 -2.59 12.90
CA GLY A 454 4.46 -3.82 12.44
C GLY A 454 5.49 -3.55 11.34
N ALA A 455 6.64 -4.20 11.46
CA ALA A 455 7.70 -4.18 10.45
C ALA A 455 8.53 -5.47 10.58
N THR A 456 9.28 -5.81 9.53
CA THR A 456 10.18 -6.98 9.55
C THR A 456 11.43 -6.76 10.41
N SER A 457 11.86 -5.51 10.60
CA SER A 457 12.96 -5.19 11.52
C SER A 457 12.48 -4.64 12.86
N LYS A 458 13.21 -4.98 13.93
CA LYS A 458 12.96 -4.45 15.28
C LYS A 458 13.12 -2.93 15.36
N GLU A 459 14.09 -2.38 14.63
CA GLU A 459 14.38 -0.95 14.62
C GLU A 459 13.23 -0.14 14.00
N LEU A 460 12.74 -0.56 12.83
CA LEU A 460 11.61 0.11 12.19
C LEU A 460 10.35 -0.04 13.05
N SER A 461 10.07 -1.26 13.56
CA SER A 461 8.91 -1.48 14.43
C SER A 461 8.95 -0.61 15.69
N LYS A 462 10.13 -0.41 16.31
CA LYS A 462 10.30 0.49 17.45
C LYS A 462 9.96 1.94 17.06
N SER A 463 10.48 2.42 15.93
CA SER A 463 10.23 3.80 15.48
C SER A 463 8.76 4.04 15.13
N LEU A 464 8.10 3.09 14.44
CA LEU A 464 6.67 3.16 14.18
C LEU A 464 5.86 3.16 15.49
N THR A 465 6.23 2.30 16.43
CA THR A 465 5.61 2.25 17.77
C THR A 465 5.74 3.58 18.49
N GLU A 466 6.90 4.22 18.44
CA GLU A 466 7.13 5.54 19.04
C GLU A 466 6.29 6.63 18.36
N GLY A 467 6.18 6.61 17.02
CA GLY A 467 5.34 7.56 16.28
C GLY A 467 3.85 7.42 16.58
N VAL A 468 3.38 6.22 16.90
CA VAL A 468 1.96 5.94 17.18
C VAL A 468 1.62 6.07 18.66
N TRP A 469 2.51 5.65 19.57
CA TRP A 469 2.23 5.53 21.02
C TRP A 469 3.05 6.50 21.89
N GLY A 470 3.91 7.32 21.29
CA GLY A 470 4.67 8.35 22.01
C GLY A 470 3.77 9.43 22.62
N GLN A 471 4.29 10.16 23.62
CA GLN A 471 3.49 11.13 24.38
C GLN A 471 2.85 12.21 23.51
N HIS A 472 3.57 12.69 22.49
CA HIS A 472 3.02 13.66 21.53
C HIS A 472 1.84 13.10 20.73
N ALA A 473 1.90 11.81 20.36
CA ALA A 473 0.81 11.15 19.65
C ALA A 473 -0.41 11.00 20.55
N ILE A 474 -0.23 10.54 21.78
CA ILE A 474 -1.31 10.42 22.78
C ILE A 474 -2.00 11.77 23.03
N ASN A 475 -1.23 12.84 23.17
CA ASN A 475 -1.78 14.19 23.35
C ASN A 475 -2.58 14.63 22.11
N ALA A 476 -2.07 14.37 20.90
CA ALA A 476 -2.79 14.67 19.67
C ALA A 476 -4.10 13.89 19.55
N TYR A 477 -4.13 12.61 19.95
CA TYR A 477 -5.35 11.81 19.97
C TYR A 477 -6.37 12.33 20.97
N ARG A 478 -5.95 12.72 22.17
CA ARG A 478 -6.85 13.32 23.19
C ARG A 478 -7.54 14.57 22.64
N THR A 479 -6.76 15.49 22.05
CA THR A 479 -7.29 16.72 21.43
C THR A 479 -8.18 16.41 20.22
N PHE A 480 -7.81 15.40 19.42
CA PHE A 480 -8.64 14.98 18.30
C PHE A 480 -9.97 14.42 18.80
N LEU A 481 -9.98 13.47 19.74
CA LEU A 481 -11.21 12.82 20.20
C LEU A 481 -12.14 13.78 20.97
N ASN A 482 -11.59 14.79 21.64
CA ASN A 482 -12.34 15.76 22.44
C ASN A 482 -11.86 17.20 22.16
N PRO A 483 -12.22 17.80 21.02
CA PRO A 483 -11.78 19.15 20.68
C PRO A 483 -12.36 20.17 21.67
N GLY A 484 -11.50 21.04 22.23
CA GLY A 484 -11.91 22.10 23.17
C GLY A 484 -11.71 21.77 24.64
N LYS A 485 -11.17 20.60 24.97
CA LYS A 485 -10.58 20.25 26.27
C LYS A 485 -9.07 20.11 26.13
#